data_AF-A0A960WRY2-F1
#
_entry.id   AF-A0A960WRY2-F1
#
_cell.length_a   1.000
_cell.length_b   1.000
_cell.length_c   1.000
_cell.angle_alpha   90.00
_cell.angle_beta   90.00
_cell.angle_gamma   90.00
#
_symmetry.space_group_name_H-M   'P 1'
#
loop_
_entity.id
_entity.type
_entity.pdbx_description
1 polymer ?
#
loop_
_entity_poly.entity_id
_entity_poly.type
_entity_poly.pdbx_seq_one_letter_code
_entity_poly.pdbx_strand_id
1 'polypeptide(L)' 'MARPKNTTETVQITISTTQQVKDLLEELSKTGFYGKNAADTAHVLLKEKIRDLQRVGQAPGPRYAPSPME' A
#
# COMPACT_ATOMS: atom_id res chain seq x y z
N MET A 1 29.32 9.92 10.63
CA MET A 1 28.51 8.87 11.28
C MET A 1 27.45 8.40 10.30
N ALA A 2 27.57 7.18 9.79
CA ALA A 2 26.60 6.60 8.87
C ALA A 2 25.27 6.38 9.61
N ARG A 3 24.17 6.88 9.07
CA ARG A 3 22.83 6.69 9.65
C ARG A 3 22.56 5.18 9.74
N PRO A 4 22.00 4.66 10.85
CA PRO A 4 21.68 3.25 10.96
C PRO A 4 20.76 2.84 9.80
N LYS A 5 21.16 1.79 9.08
CA LYS A 5 20.38 1.19 7.99
C LYS A 5 19.05 0.75 8.62
N ASN A 6 17.92 1.21 8.09
CA ASN A 6 16.59 0.89 8.62
C ASN A 6 16.52 -0.60 9.00
N THR A 7 16.32 -0.88 10.29
CA THR A 7 16.23 -2.25 10.85
C THR A 7 14.83 -2.85 10.71
N THR A 8 13.90 -2.11 10.12
CA THR A 8 12.55 -2.58 9.84
C THR A 8 12.56 -3.50 8.62
N GLU A 9 12.17 -4.76 8.82
CA GLU A 9 11.99 -5.72 7.74
C GLU A 9 10.92 -5.18 6.78
N THR A 10 11.35 -4.86 5.56
CA THR A 10 10.44 -4.39 4.51
C THR A 10 10.07 -5.58 3.65
N VAL A 11 8.80 -5.98 3.71
CA VAL A 11 8.27 -7.02 2.84
C VAL A 11 7.82 -6.36 1.53
N GLN A 12 8.40 -6.78 0.42
CA GLN A 12 7.97 -6.33 -0.90
C GLN A 12 6.66 -7.02 -1.27
N ILE A 13 5.65 -6.22 -1.62
CA ILE A 13 4.37 -6.72 -2.14
C ILE A 13 4.37 -6.52 -3.65
N THR A 14 4.37 -7.61 -4.40
CA THR A 14 4.25 -7.59 -5.87
C THR A 14 2.78 -7.72 -6.24
N ILE A 15 2.25 -6.74 -6.98
CA ILE A 15 0.86 -6.72 -7.42
C ILE A 15 0.81 -7.07 -8.90
N SER A 16 0.14 -8.17 -9.25
CA SER A 16 -0.17 -8.53 -10.63
C SER A 16 -1.50 -7.92 -11.02
N THR A 17 -1.53 -7.14 -12.10
CA THR A 17 -2.75 -6.51 -12.62
C THR A 17 -2.83 -6.68 -14.14
N THR A 18 -4.01 -6.44 -14.71
CA THR A 18 -4.19 -6.38 -16.16
C THR A 18 -3.53 -5.12 -16.75
N GLN A 19 -3.11 -5.16 -18.01
CA GLN A 19 -2.46 -4.04 -18.70
C GLN A 19 -3.26 -2.73 -18.60
N GLN A 20 -4.57 -2.78 -18.80
CA GLN A 20 -5.45 -1.60 -18.68
C GLN A 20 -5.37 -0.90 -17.31
N VAL A 21 -5.24 -1.68 -16.24
CA VAL A 21 -5.14 -1.15 -14.87
C VAL A 21 -3.76 -0.54 -14.64
N LYS A 22 -2.71 -1.17 -15.17
CA LYS A 22 -1.36 -0.59 -15.15
C LYS A 22 -1.33 0.76 -15.86
N ASP A 23 -1.90 0.87 -17.05
CA ASP A 23 -1.92 2.11 -17.83
C ASP A 23 -2.65 3.23 -17.08
N LEU A 24 -3.80 2.90 -16.48
CA LEU A 24 -4.55 3.82 -15.62
C LEU A 24 -3.71 4.31 -14.42
N LEU A 25 -3.00 3.40 -13.74
CA LEU A 25 -2.13 3.76 -12.62
C LEU A 25 -0.96 4.66 -13.07
N GLU A 26 -0.42 4.44 -14.27
CA GLU A 26 0.61 5.32 -14.86
C GLU A 26 0.04 6.71 -15.16
N GLU A 27 -1.16 6.81 -15.73
CA GLU A 27 -1.82 8.09 -15.95
C GLU A 27 -2.12 8.82 -14.64
N LEU A 28 -2.64 8.11 -13.64
CA LEU A 28 -2.90 8.67 -12.31
C LEU A 28 -1.62 9.16 -11.64
N SER A 29 -0.48 8.49 -11.84
CA SER A 29 0.81 8.97 -11.34
C SER A 29 1.24 10.31 -11.96
N LYS A 30 0.89 10.56 -13.23
CA LYS A 30 1.17 11.83 -13.92
C LYS A 30 0.35 13.00 -13.40
N THR A 31 -0.81 12.73 -12.80
CA THR A 31 -1.65 13.78 -12.19
C THR A 31 -1.02 14.38 -10.92
N GLY A 32 0.01 13.71 -10.36
CA GLY A 32 0.75 14.17 -9.18
C GLY A 32 0.03 13.98 -7.84
N PHE A 33 -1.21 13.48 -7.83
CA PHE A 33 -2.00 13.30 -6.62
C PHE A 33 -1.63 12.08 -5.79
N TYR A 34 -1.16 11.00 -6.43
CA TYR A 34 -1.03 9.70 -5.77
C TYR A 34 0.41 9.25 -5.56
N GLY A 35 1.29 9.40 -6.56
CA GLY A 35 2.65 8.90 -6.47
C GLY A 35 3.49 9.20 -7.70
N LYS A 36 4.80 8.91 -7.61
CA LYS A 36 5.77 9.21 -8.69
C LYS A 36 5.80 8.16 -9.81
N ASN A 37 5.21 6.99 -9.58
CA ASN A 37 5.12 5.89 -10.53
C ASN A 37 3.86 5.04 -10.26
N ALA A 38 3.55 4.11 -11.15
CA ALA A 38 2.37 3.25 -11.03
C ALA A 38 2.37 2.38 -9.76
N ALA A 39 3.54 1.91 -9.30
CA ALA A 39 3.63 1.08 -8.10
C ALA A 39 3.31 1.87 -6.82
N ASP A 40 3.82 3.09 -6.71
CA ASP A 40 3.57 4.02 -5.60
C ASP A 40 2.08 4.42 -5.58
N THR A 41 1.54 4.73 -6.76
CA THR A 41 0.12 5.03 -6.96
C THR A 41 -0.78 3.86 -6.56
N ALA A 42 -0.44 2.64 -7.00
CA ALA A 42 -1.14 1.42 -6.61
C ALA A 42 -1.11 1.21 -5.10
N HIS A 43 0.04 1.45 -4.46
CA HIS A 43 0.19 1.30 -3.02
C HIS A 43 -0.74 2.25 -2.25
N VAL A 44 -0.78 3.52 -2.65
CA VAL A 44 -1.65 4.53 -2.02
C VAL A 44 -3.13 4.17 -2.20
N LEU A 45 -3.55 3.84 -3.43
CA LEU A 45 -4.94 3.47 -3.72
C LEU A 45 -5.36 2.19 -2.99
N LEU A 46 -4.48 1.19 -2.92
CA LEU A 46 -4.75 -0.05 -2.19
C LEU A 46 -4.97 0.24 -0.71
N LYS A 47 -4.10 1.06 -0.10
CA LYS A 47 -4.21 1.45 1.31
C LYS A 47 -5.51 2.20 1.59
N GLU A 48 -5.88 3.14 0.73
CA GLU A 48 -7.15 3.87 0.87
C GLU A 48 -8.33 2.92 0.75
N LYS A 49 -8.34 2.02 -0.24
CA LYS A 49 -9.46 1.11 -0.44
C LYS A 49 -9.60 0.08 0.68
N ILE A 50 -8.49 -0.43 1.23
CA ILE A 50 -8.52 -1.32 2.41
C ILE A 50 -9.13 -0.57 3.60
N ARG A 51 -8.73 0.68 3.84
CA ARG A 51 -9.28 1.50 4.93
C ARG A 51 -10.78 1.77 4.76
N ASP A 52 -11.20 2.06 3.53
CA ASP A 52 -12.61 2.25 3.17
C ASP A 52 -13.43 0.96 3.39
N LEU A 53 -12.94 -0.18 2.92
CA LEU A 53 -13.59 -1.48 3.12
C LEU A 53 -13.66 -1.89 4.60
N GLN A 54 -12.65 -1.55 5.40
CA GLN A 54 -12.69 -1.73 6.86
C GLN A 54 -13.76 -0.85 7.51
N ARG A 55 -13.90 0.40 7.06
CA ARG A 55 -14.92 1.34 7.56
C ARG A 55 -16.34 0.87 7.24
N VAL A 56 -16.54 0.28 6.07
CA VAL A 56 -17.84 -0.25 5.61
C VAL A 56 -18.12 -1.65 6.16
N GLY A 57 -17.14 -2.28 6.83
CA GLY A 57 -17.28 -3.62 7.41
C GLY A 57 -17.19 -4.78 6.42
N GLN A 58 -16.76 -4.52 5.18
CA GLN A 58 -16.57 -5.54 4.13
C GLN A 58 -15.17 -6.15 4.10
N ALA A 59 -14.19 -5.57 4.81
CA ALA A 59 -12.87 -6.18 4.98
C ALA A 59 -12.69 -6.66 6.43
N PRO A 60 -12.07 -7.84 6.64
CA PRO A 60 -11.66 -8.26 7.97
C PRO A 60 -10.69 -7.22 8.56
N GLY A 61 -10.97 -6.77 9.77
CA GLY A 61 -9.99 -6.03 10.56
C GLY A 61 -8.74 -6.88 10.81
N PRO A 62 -7.56 -6.27 11.02
CA PRO A 62 -6.36 -7.02 11.37
C PRO A 62 -6.66 -7.88 12.61
N ARG A 63 -6.55 -9.20 12.46
CA ARG A 63 -6.72 -10.17 13.58
C ARG A 63 -5.52 -10.20 14.53
N TYR A 64 -4.48 -9.41 14.26
CA TYR A 64 -3.31 -9.31 15.11
C TYR A 64 -3.62 -8.39 16.30
N ALA A 65 -4.02 -8.98 17.42
CA ALA A 65 -3.84 -8.33 18.72
C ALA A 65 -2.34 -8.36 19.02
N PRO A 66 -1.66 -7.24 19.28
CA PRO A 66 -0.31 -7.31 19.83
C PRO A 66 -0.40 -8.12 21.12
N SER A 67 0.33 -9.24 21.19
CA SER A 67 0.48 -9.97 22.45
C SER A 67 0.87 -8.97 23.53
N PRO A 68 0.23 -8.99 24.71
CA PRO A 68 0.73 -8.23 25.84
C PRO A 68 2.20 -8.61 26.00
N MET A 69 3.10 -7.63 25.92
CA MET A 69 4.48 -7.83 26.32
C MET A 69 4.45 -8.22 27.80
N GLU A 70 4.84 -9.46 28.12
CA GLU A 70 5.21 -9.87 29.48
C GLU A 70 6.48 -9.14 29.94
#